data_AF-A0A7M3SCV4-F1
#
_entry.id   AF-A0A7M3SCV4-F1
#
_cell.length_a   1.000
_cell.length_b   1.000
_cell.length_c   1.000
_cell.angle_alpha   90.00
_cell.angle_beta   90.00
_cell.angle_gamma   90.00
#
_symmetry.space_group_name_H-M   'P 1'
#
loop_
_entity.id
_entity.type
_entity.pdbx_description
1 polymer ?
#
loop_
_entity_poly.entity_id
_entity_poly.type
_entity_poly.pdbx_seq_one_letter_code
_entity_poly.pdbx_strand_id
1 'polypeptide(L)'
;RPIEWEGRVLSVGAPGIFSEEPTVLRQSAAVISEAKEEGADIIVSACNLSHSILDIYQGKASRATGIITNIPVIHLTELLSFAFGNHNTRFAQLRTRIAVIGD
;
A
#
# COMPACT_ATOMS: atom_id res chain seq x y z
N ARG A 1 2.46 16.91 1.71
CA ARG A 1 1.70 17.04 2.97
C ARG A 1 0.88 15.76 3.12
N PRO A 2 0.65 15.22 4.33
CA PRO A 2 -0.24 14.07 4.49
C PRO A 2 -1.63 14.39 3.95
N ILE A 3 -2.19 13.46 3.17
CA ILE A 3 -3.58 13.53 2.71
C ILE A 3 -4.46 12.96 3.82
N GLU A 4 -5.60 13.61 4.04
CA GLU A 4 -6.59 13.19 5.02
C GLU A 4 -7.70 12.46 4.28
N TRP A 5 -7.87 11.15 4.52
CA TRP A 5 -8.99 10.37 3.99
C TRP A 5 -9.69 9.59 5.12
N GLU A 6 -10.90 9.08 4.86
CA GLU A 6 -11.75 8.43 5.85
C GLU A 6 -11.24 7.01 6.18
N GLY A 7 -10.88 6.25 5.16
CA GLY A 7 -10.36 4.89 5.25
C GLY A 7 -9.02 4.74 5.96
N ARG A 8 -8.34 5.83 6.36
CA ARG A 8 -6.98 5.79 6.93
C ARG A 8 -6.91 5.07 8.28
N VAL A 9 -8.03 5.03 9.00
CA VAL A 9 -8.16 4.37 10.31
C VAL A 9 -8.81 2.99 10.20
N LEU A 10 -9.16 2.56 8.99
CA LEU A 10 -9.76 1.25 8.76
C LEU A 10 -8.68 0.16 8.67
N SER A 11 -9.07 -1.06 9.03
CA SER A 11 -8.20 -2.22 8.92
C SER A 11 -8.04 -2.65 7.46
N VAL A 12 -6.81 -3.02 7.10
CA VAL A 12 -6.50 -3.66 5.81
C VAL A 12 -6.65 -5.18 5.86
N GLY A 13 -7.12 -5.75 6.97
CA GLY A 13 -7.45 -7.18 7.08
C GLY A 13 -6.26 -8.11 7.37
N ALA A 14 -5.10 -7.59 7.76
CA ALA A 14 -3.86 -8.39 7.89
C ALA A 14 -3.99 -9.71 8.69
N PRO A 15 -4.72 -9.81 9.82
CA PRO A 15 -4.88 -11.08 10.55
C PRO A 15 -5.63 -12.16 9.75
N GLY A 16 -6.47 -11.75 8.79
CA GLY A 16 -7.37 -12.64 8.07
C GLY A 16 -6.80 -13.17 6.75
N ILE A 17 -5.58 -12.81 6.34
CA ILE A 17 -5.13 -13.07 4.96
C ILE A 17 -5.11 -14.57 4.60
N PHE A 18 -4.89 -15.46 5.57
CA PHE A 18 -4.85 -16.91 5.33
C PHE A 18 -6.21 -17.60 5.46
N SER A 19 -7.12 -17.04 6.26
CA SER A 19 -8.41 -17.67 6.56
C SER A 19 -9.57 -17.05 5.79
N GLU A 20 -9.49 -15.74 5.52
CA GLU A 20 -10.55 -14.89 4.99
C GLU A 20 -10.01 -14.02 3.85
N GLU A 21 -9.15 -14.58 3.01
CA GLU A 21 -8.46 -13.86 1.93
C GLU A 21 -9.39 -12.98 1.07
N PRO A 22 -10.57 -13.45 0.61
CA PRO A 22 -11.47 -12.61 -0.21
C PRO A 22 -11.97 -11.36 0.53
N THR A 23 -12.09 -11.42 1.85
CA THR A 23 -12.48 -10.27 2.67
C THR A 23 -11.31 -9.30 2.79
N VAL A 24 -10.10 -9.81 3.05
CA VAL A 24 -8.88 -8.99 3.14
C VAL A 24 -8.58 -8.27 1.83
N LEU A 25 -8.71 -8.95 0.69
CA LEU A 25 -8.50 -8.34 -0.63
C LEU A 25 -9.51 -7.22 -0.93
N ARG A 26 -10.77 -7.34 -0.49
CA ARG A 26 -11.77 -6.27 -0.61
C ARG A 26 -11.45 -5.09 0.29
N GLN A 27 -11.06 -5.35 1.55
CA GLN A 27 -10.70 -4.31 2.50
C GLN A 27 -9.49 -3.51 2.04
N SER A 28 -8.41 -4.20 1.62
CA SER A 28 -7.20 -3.53 1.15
C SER A 28 -7.42 -2.77 -0.16
N ALA A 29 -8.20 -3.32 -1.10
CA ALA A 29 -8.55 -2.61 -2.32
C ALA A 29 -9.31 -1.30 -2.05
N ALA A 30 -10.28 -1.33 -1.13
CA ALA A 30 -11.05 -0.15 -0.77
C ALA A 30 -10.16 0.94 -0.15
N VAL A 31 -9.33 0.59 0.85
CA VAL A 31 -8.42 1.55 1.51
C VAL A 31 -7.43 2.16 0.52
N ILE A 32 -6.91 1.36 -0.42
CA ILE A 32 -5.96 1.84 -1.43
C ILE A 32 -6.64 2.76 -2.44
N SER A 33 -7.83 2.38 -2.95
CA SER A 33 -8.57 3.18 -3.93
C SER A 33 -8.93 4.54 -3.37
N GLU A 34 -9.45 4.56 -2.14
CA GLU A 34 -9.86 5.80 -1.48
C GLU A 34 -8.66 6.74 -1.27
N ALA A 35 -7.53 6.24 -0.77
CA ALA A 35 -6.33 7.05 -0.62
C ALA A 35 -5.87 7.64 -1.97
N LYS A 36 -5.97 6.87 -3.05
CA LYS A 36 -5.61 7.31 -4.39
C LYS A 36 -6.59 8.33 -4.95
N GLU A 37 -7.89 8.14 -4.75
CA GLU A 37 -8.95 9.07 -5.17
C GLU A 37 -8.83 10.42 -4.47
N GLU A 38 -8.40 10.43 -3.21
CA GLU A 38 -8.07 11.64 -2.45
C GLU A 38 -6.72 12.29 -2.84
N GLY A 39 -6.03 11.73 -3.84
CA GLY A 39 -4.82 12.31 -4.41
C GLY A 39 -3.52 11.94 -3.70
N ALA A 40 -3.46 10.80 -2.99
CA ALA A 40 -2.20 10.31 -2.46
C ALA A 40 -1.25 9.85 -3.59
N ASP A 41 0.00 10.30 -3.54
CA ASP A 41 1.07 9.80 -4.43
C ASP A 41 1.70 8.50 -3.91
N ILE A 42 1.61 8.27 -2.60
CA ILE A 42 2.25 7.16 -1.90
C ILE A 42 1.53 6.89 -0.57
N ILE A 43 1.42 5.63 -0.19
CA ILE A 43 0.95 5.18 1.13
C ILE A 43 2.17 4.82 1.98
N VAL A 44 2.18 5.29 3.23
CA VAL A 44 3.25 4.98 4.19
C VAL A 44 2.65 4.16 5.33
N SER A 45 3.12 2.92 5.49
CA SER A 45 2.67 2.05 6.58
C SER A 45 3.73 1.97 7.68
N ALA A 46 3.31 2.09 8.94
CA ALA A 46 4.16 1.88 10.11
C ALA A 46 4.08 0.44 10.67
N CYS A 47 3.33 -0.44 10.02
CA CYS A 47 3.13 -1.83 10.44
C CYS A 47 3.58 -2.79 9.34
N ASN A 48 4.50 -3.70 9.68
CA ASN A 48 5.02 -4.71 8.74
C ASN A 48 3.92 -5.61 8.14
N LEU A 49 2.93 -6.00 8.95
CA LEU A 49 1.82 -6.84 8.50
C LEU A 49 0.91 -6.07 7.53
N SER A 50 0.49 -4.86 7.90
CA SER A 50 -0.34 -4.02 7.03
C SER A 50 0.39 -3.64 5.75
N HIS A 51 1.70 -3.35 5.84
CA HIS A 51 2.55 -3.07 4.69
C HIS A 51 2.57 -4.26 3.72
N SER A 52 2.71 -5.48 4.23
CA SER A 52 2.69 -6.69 3.39
C SER A 52 1.38 -6.84 2.61
N ILE A 53 0.24 -6.50 3.21
CA ILE A 53 -1.05 -6.53 2.50
C ILE A 53 -1.13 -5.43 1.45
N LEU A 54 -0.77 -4.20 1.81
CA LEU A 54 -0.90 -3.03 0.95
C LEU A 54 0.03 -3.07 -0.27
N ASP A 55 1.22 -3.67 -0.14
CA ASP A 55 2.20 -3.80 -1.23
C ASP A 55 2.06 -5.13 -2.00
N ILE A 56 2.26 -6.27 -1.33
CA ILE A 56 2.40 -7.59 -2.00
C ILE A 56 1.07 -8.02 -2.64
N TYR A 57 -0.05 -7.79 -1.94
CA TYR A 57 -1.36 -8.26 -2.38
C TYR A 57 -2.09 -7.25 -3.27
N GLN A 58 -1.50 -6.09 -3.56
CA GLN A 58 -2.13 -5.01 -4.32
C GLN A 58 -2.68 -5.51 -5.68
N GLY A 59 -1.87 -6.21 -6.47
CA GLY A 59 -2.29 -6.75 -7.76
C GLY A 59 -3.34 -7.88 -7.63
N LYS A 60 -3.27 -8.70 -6.57
CA LYS A 60 -4.28 -9.73 -6.30
C LYS A 60 -5.61 -9.10 -5.89
N ALA A 61 -5.56 -8.05 -5.06
CA ALA A 61 -6.70 -7.27 -4.63
C ALA A 61 -7.38 -6.57 -5.82
N SER A 62 -6.58 -6.00 -6.74
CA SER A 62 -7.11 -5.42 -7.97
C SER A 62 -7.86 -6.45 -8.81
N ARG A 63 -7.25 -7.60 -9.12
CA ARG A 63 -7.90 -8.67 -9.91
C ARG A 63 -9.15 -9.24 -9.24
N ALA A 64 -9.15 -9.36 -7.92
CA ALA A 64 -10.28 -9.94 -7.18
C ALA A 64 -11.49 -8.98 -7.09
N THR A 65 -11.26 -7.67 -7.16
CA THR A 65 -12.30 -6.65 -6.93
C THR A 65 -12.66 -5.83 -8.17
N GLY A 66 -11.80 -5.83 -9.20
CA GLY A 66 -11.88 -4.91 -10.34
C GLY A 66 -11.48 -3.47 -10.01
N ILE A 67 -11.06 -3.18 -8.77
CA ILE A 67 -10.66 -1.85 -8.33
C ILE A 67 -9.20 -1.60 -8.69
N ILE A 68 -8.88 -0.39 -9.15
CA ILE A 68 -7.52 -0.01 -9.49
C ILE A 68 -6.76 0.31 -8.20
N THR A 69 -5.83 -0.56 -7.82
CA THR A 69 -5.07 -0.40 -6.57
C THR A 69 -3.62 0.01 -6.81
N ASN A 70 -3.20 0.35 -8.03
CA ASN A 70 -1.80 0.70 -8.30
C ASN A 70 -1.38 2.04 -7.67
N ILE A 71 -0.67 1.98 -6.55
CA ILE A 71 -0.05 3.11 -5.88
C ILE A 71 1.22 2.66 -5.14
N PRO A 72 2.27 3.48 -5.08
CA PRO A 72 3.41 3.25 -4.20
C PRO A 72 3.00 3.07 -2.73
N VAL A 73 3.61 2.11 -2.04
CA VAL A 73 3.45 1.74 -0.64
C VAL A 73 4.85 1.49 -0.09
N ILE A 74 5.23 2.19 0.97
CA ILE A 74 6.54 2.04 1.63
C ILE A 74 6.36 1.88 3.13
N HIS A 75 7.36 1.31 3.80
CA HIS A 75 7.39 1.28 5.25
C HIS A 75 7.90 2.63 5.81
N LEU A 76 7.37 3.04 6.97
CA LEU A 76 7.74 4.31 7.60
C LEU A 76 9.25 4.44 7.82
N THR A 77 9.92 3.34 8.19
CA THR A 77 11.37 3.33 8.40
C THR A 77 12.16 3.57 7.11
N GLU A 78 11.63 3.16 5.96
CA GLU A 78 12.26 3.41 4.66
C GLU A 78 12.17 4.89 4.30
N LEU A 79 11.00 5.50 4.54
CA LEU A 79 10.81 6.95 4.38
C LEU A 79 11.77 7.73 5.27
N LEU A 80 11.89 7.37 6.55
CA LEU A 80 12.81 8.03 7.48
C LEU A 80 14.28 7.87 7.05
N SER A 81 14.67 6.66 6.65
CA SER A 81 16.03 6.38 6.16
C SER A 81 16.38 7.26 4.96
N PHE A 82 15.47 7.34 3.98
CA PHE A 82 15.61 8.20 2.80
C PHE A 82 15.66 9.69 3.17
N ALA A 83 14.78 10.14 4.07
CA ALA A 83 14.76 11.53 4.54
C ALA A 83 16.05 11.92 5.27
N PHE A 84 16.73 10.97 5.92
CA PHE A 84 18.04 11.17 6.54
C PHE A 84 19.23 11.03 5.58
N GLY A 85 18.97 10.93 4.28
CA GLY A 85 20.02 10.90 3.26
C GLY A 85 20.65 9.54 3.04
N ASN A 86 20.01 8.45 3.48
CA ASN A 86 20.45 7.09 3.21
C ASN A 86 19.72 6.50 1.99
N HIS A 87 20.44 5.71 1.19
CA HIS A 87 19.89 4.98 0.04
C HIS A 87 19.23 5.87 -1.05
N ASN A 88 19.63 7.13 -1.17
CA ASN A 88 19.05 8.12 -2.10
C ASN A 88 19.15 7.73 -3.58
N THR A 89 20.07 6.81 -3.91
CA THR A 89 20.26 6.26 -5.26
C THR A 89 19.42 5.01 -5.52
N ARG A 90 18.75 4.46 -4.50
CA ARG A 90 18.02 3.19 -4.57
C ARG A 90 16.51 3.41 -4.72
N PHE A 91 16.13 4.06 -5.82
CA PHE A 91 14.74 4.40 -6.16
C PHE A 91 13.76 3.21 -6.12
N ALA A 92 14.26 1.97 -6.30
CA ALA A 92 13.46 0.75 -6.21
C ALA A 92 12.79 0.53 -4.84
N GLN A 93 13.29 1.15 -3.76
CA GLN A 93 12.63 1.10 -2.44
C GLN A 93 11.42 2.05 -2.36
N LEU A 94 11.35 3.06 -3.24
CA LEU A 94 10.26 4.03 -3.30
C LEU A 94 9.27 3.74 -4.44
N ARG A 95 9.64 2.85 -5.37
CA ARG A 95 8.79 2.37 -6.46
C ARG A 95 8.28 1.00 -6.04
N THR A 96 6.98 0.87 -5.77
CA THR A 96 6.38 -0.43 -5.47
C THR A 96 6.61 -1.43 -6.58
N ARG A 97 6.44 -2.72 -6.25
CA ARG A 97 6.45 -3.80 -7.25
C ARG A 97 5.64 -3.45 -8.50
N ILE A 98 4.47 -2.84 -8.34
CA ILE A 98 3.60 -2.45 -9.46
C ILE A 98 4.21 -1.36 -10.35
N ALA A 99 4.94 -0.40 -9.78
CA ALA A 99 5.59 0.66 -10.55
C ALA A 99 6.87 0.21 -11.28
N VAL A 100 7.36 -1.01 -11.01
CA VAL A 100 8.59 -1.60 -11.58
C VAL A 100 8.29 -2.80 -12.48
N ILE A 101 7.27 -3.61 -12.14
CA ILE A 101 6.96 -4.88 -12.81
C ILE A 101 5.78 -4.72 -13.79
N GLY A 102 4.97 -3.66 -13.66
CA GLY A 102 3.71 -3.52 -14.42
C GLY A 102 2.60 -4.42 -13.87
N ASP A 103 1.36 -4.16 -14.28
CA ASP A 103 0.19 -4.97 -13.94
C ASP A 103 0.24 -6.37 -14.57
#